data_AF-A0A7X8Y9P7-F1
#
_entry.id   AF-A0A7X8Y9P7-F1
#
_cell.length_a   1.000
_cell.length_b   1.000
_cell.length_c   1.000
_cell.angle_alpha   90.00
_cell.angle_beta   90.00
_cell.angle_gamma   90.00
#
_symmetry.space_group_name_H-M   'P 1'
#
loop_
_entity.id
_entity.type
_entity.pdbx_description
1 polymer ?
#
loop_
_entity_poly.entity_id
_entity_poly.type
_entity_poly.pdbx_seq_one_letter_code
_entity_poly.pdbx_strand_id
1 'polypeptide(L)'
;MRGVLVEYGPGGSNPSHTHAKSAFIYATVIEGRIKCQINDGELKVYNTGENWIESPGDHHLVSANASETENAKILAVFVVDTEETELTIPDK
;
A
#
# COMPACT_ATOMS: atom_id res chain seq x y z
N MET A 1 0.91 -15.50 -6.54
CA MET A 1 0.38 -14.17 -6.94
C MET A 1 -0.99 -13.96 -6.30
N ARG A 2 -1.22 -12.78 -5.72
CA ARG A 2 -2.51 -12.32 -5.18
C ARG A 2 -2.72 -10.86 -5.61
N GLY A 3 -3.97 -10.46 -5.84
CA GLY A 3 -4.35 -9.08 -6.10
C GLY A 3 -5.26 -8.59 -4.99
N VAL A 4 -4.96 -7.43 -4.43
CA VAL A 4 -5.76 -6.79 -3.39
C VAL A 4 -6.16 -5.40 -3.87
N LEU A 5 -7.45 -5.13 -3.85
CA LEU A 5 -7.97 -3.78 -4.03
C LEU A 5 -8.08 -3.13 -2.65
N VAL A 6 -7.39 -2.01 -2.46
CA VAL A 6 -7.46 -1.22 -1.24
C VAL A 6 -8.25 0.04 -1.54
N GLU A 7 -9.30 0.28 -0.75
CA GLU A 7 -10.21 1.40 -0.94
C GLU A 7 -10.15 2.34 0.25
N TYR A 8 -9.94 3.63 -0.03
CA TYR A 8 -9.92 4.70 0.95
C TYR A 8 -11.11 5.63 0.73
N GLY A 9 -11.91 5.81 1.77
CA GLY A 9 -12.82 6.95 1.85
C GLY A 9 -12.05 8.27 2.03
N PRO A 10 -12.75 9.42 2.03
CA PRO A 10 -12.14 10.73 2.26
C PRO A 10 -11.41 10.77 3.61
N GLY A 11 -10.15 11.22 3.62
CA GLY A 11 -9.27 11.23 4.80
C GLY A 11 -8.87 9.84 5.34
N GLY A 12 -9.28 8.74 4.68
CA GLY A 12 -9.05 7.39 5.14
C GLY A 12 -7.56 6.99 5.14
N SER A 13 -7.16 6.11 6.05
CA SER A 13 -5.79 5.60 6.15
C SER A 13 -5.74 4.19 6.71
N ASN A 14 -4.60 3.51 6.52
CA ASN A 14 -4.28 2.26 7.18
C ASN A 14 -3.20 2.51 8.26
N PRO A 15 -3.22 1.72 9.35
CA PRO A 15 -2.08 1.66 10.27
C PRO A 15 -0.80 1.25 9.55
N SER A 16 0.33 1.66 10.12
CA SER A 16 1.64 1.19 9.70
C SER A 16 1.74 -0.32 9.83
N HIS A 17 2.41 -0.98 8.89
CA HIS A 17 2.45 -2.43 8.81
C HIS A 17 3.61 -2.94 7.96
N THR A 18 3.92 -4.22 8.13
CA THR A 18 4.79 -4.97 7.22
C THR A 18 3.99 -6.00 6.43
N HIS A 19 4.61 -6.59 5.42
CA HIS A 19 4.02 -7.65 4.62
C HIS A 19 4.65 -9.01 4.91
N ALA A 20 4.06 -10.08 4.38
CA ALA A 20 4.62 -11.43 4.42
C ALA A 20 6.10 -11.42 4.00
N LYS A 21 6.93 -12.30 4.58
CA LYS A 21 8.40 -12.15 4.48
C LYS A 21 8.91 -12.31 3.06
N SER A 22 8.23 -13.09 2.21
CA SER A 22 8.59 -13.25 0.80
C SER A 22 7.98 -12.18 -0.12
N ALA A 23 7.08 -11.32 0.39
CA ALA A 23 6.25 -10.47 -0.44
C ALA A 23 7.06 -9.39 -1.15
N PHE A 24 7.00 -9.43 -2.48
CA PHE A 24 7.27 -8.29 -3.34
C PHE A 24 5.93 -7.72 -3.82
N ILE A 25 5.76 -6.41 -3.74
CA ILE A 25 4.50 -5.74 -4.05
C ILE A 25 4.74 -4.70 -5.13
N TYR A 26 3.85 -4.69 -6.12
CA TYR A 26 3.71 -3.58 -7.06
C TYR A 26 2.33 -2.95 -6.85
N ALA A 27 2.32 -1.70 -6.40
CA ALA A 27 1.12 -0.95 -6.08
C ALA A 27 0.88 0.13 -7.13
N THR A 28 -0.35 0.27 -7.62
CA THR A 28 -0.74 1.29 -8.59
C THR A 28 -1.98 2.02 -8.09
N VAL A 29 -1.95 3.36 -8.11
CA VAL A 29 -3.14 4.16 -7.84
C VAL A 29 -4.05 4.07 -9.05
N ILE A 30 -5.26 3.56 -8.85
CA ILE A 30 -6.26 3.42 -9.93
C ILE A 30 -7.39 4.44 -9.80
N GLU A 31 -7.51 5.11 -8.66
CA GLU A 31 -8.46 6.20 -8.41
C GLU A 31 -7.88 7.15 -7.35
N GLY A 32 -8.09 8.46 -7.52
CA GLY A 32 -7.72 9.47 -6.52
C GLY A 32 -6.20 9.67 -6.35
N ARG A 33 -5.80 9.93 -5.10
CA ARG A 33 -4.43 10.30 -4.73
C ARG A 33 -4.06 9.69 -3.38
N ILE A 34 -2.87 9.12 -3.28
CA ILE A 34 -2.41 8.38 -2.09
C ILE A 34 -1.14 8.98 -1.54
N LYS A 35 -1.14 9.31 -0.24
CA LYS A 35 0.06 9.57 0.56
C LYS A 35 0.66 8.22 0.95
N CYS A 36 1.90 7.97 0.54
CA CYS A 36 2.63 6.74 0.83
C CYS A 36 4.03 7.04 1.37
N GLN A 37 4.45 6.31 2.40
CA GLN A 37 5.81 6.35 2.94
C GLN A 37 6.28 4.93 3.24
N ILE A 38 7.38 4.53 2.63
CA ILE A 38 8.01 3.22 2.79
C ILE A 38 9.34 3.41 3.52
N ASN A 39 9.55 2.63 4.58
CA ASN A 39 10.66 2.75 5.52
C ASN A 39 10.84 4.21 5.99
N ASP A 40 12.07 4.62 6.29
CA ASP A 40 12.41 6.02 6.59
C ASP A 40 12.49 6.91 5.32
N GLY A 41 11.84 6.50 4.23
CA GLY A 41 11.80 7.24 2.97
C GLY A 41 10.97 8.53 3.04
N GLU A 42 10.98 9.29 1.95
CA GLU A 42 10.16 10.49 1.83
C GLU A 42 8.67 10.14 1.75
N LEU A 43 7.84 10.89 2.48
CA LEU A 43 6.39 10.84 2.31
C LEU A 43 6.02 11.44 0.95
N LYS A 44 5.55 10.59 0.03
CA LYS A 44 5.22 10.98 -1.34
C LYS A 44 3.72 10.87 -1.60
N VAL A 45 3.21 11.74 -2.47
CA VAL A 45 1.85 11.60 -3.00
C VAL A 45 1.92 11.00 -4.40
N TYR A 46 1.21 9.90 -4.60
CA TYR A 46 1.00 9.25 -5.89
C TYR A 46 -0.40 9.55 -6.40
N ASN A 47 -0.52 9.89 -7.68
CA ASN A 47 -1.77 10.17 -8.38
C ASN A 47 -2.18 8.97 -9.24
N THR A 48 -3.44 8.92 -9.68
CA THR A 48 -3.93 7.89 -10.60
C THR A 48 -2.96 7.62 -11.76
N GLY A 49 -2.63 6.34 -11.97
CA GLY A 49 -1.69 5.86 -12.98
C GLY A 49 -0.25 5.74 -12.48
N GLU A 50 0.11 6.41 -11.38
CA GLU A 50 1.42 6.26 -10.75
C GLU A 50 1.50 5.01 -9.87
N ASN A 51 2.73 4.57 -9.62
CA ASN A 51 3.01 3.31 -8.95
C ASN A 51 4.29 3.39 -8.10
N TRP A 52 4.41 2.41 -7.21
CA TRP A 52 5.62 2.14 -6.45
C TRP A 52 5.79 0.64 -6.21
N ILE A 53 6.96 0.28 -5.71
CA ILE A 53 7.29 -1.09 -5.31
C ILE A 53 7.63 -1.14 -3.83
N GLU A 54 7.33 -2.28 -3.20
CA GLU A 54 7.77 -2.61 -1.86
C GLU A 54 8.48 -3.96 -1.93
N SER A 55 9.72 -3.98 -1.45
CA SER A 55 10.58 -5.16 -1.44
C SER A 55 10.33 -6.00 -0.19
N PRO A 56 10.67 -7.31 -0.22
CA PRO A 56 10.60 -8.15 0.96
C PRO A 56 11.30 -7.51 2.18
N GLY A 57 10.53 -7.34 3.26
CA GLY A 57 10.99 -6.73 4.51
C GLY A 57 10.82 -5.21 4.62
N ASP A 58 10.33 -4.54 3.58
CA ASP A 58 9.97 -3.11 3.67
C ASP A 58 8.83 -2.88 4.66
N HIS A 59 8.89 -1.73 5.34
CA HIS A 59 7.91 -1.27 6.31
C HIS A 59 7.04 -0.17 5.71
N HIS A 60 5.73 -0.41 5.60
CA HIS A 60 4.78 0.56 5.09
C HIS A 60 4.33 1.47 6.23
N LEU A 61 4.98 2.63 6.37
CA LEU A 61 4.71 3.57 7.45
C LEU A 61 3.41 4.34 7.25
N VAL A 62 3.20 4.88 6.06
CA VAL A 62 2.01 5.68 5.75
C VAL A 62 1.34 5.12 4.52
N SER A 63 0.06 4.76 4.64
CA SER A 63 -0.83 4.62 3.49
C SER A 63 -2.14 5.34 3.78
N ALA A 64 -2.39 6.44 3.08
CA ALA A 64 -3.54 7.28 3.32
C ALA A 64 -4.06 7.95 2.06
N ASN A 65 -5.35 8.24 2.04
CA ASN A 65 -5.94 9.14 1.07
C ASN A 65 -5.32 10.54 1.21
N ALA A 66 -4.89 11.13 0.11
CA ALA A 66 -4.40 12.50 0.06
C ALA A 66 -5.52 13.54 0.00
N SER A 67 -6.77 13.12 -0.22
CA SER A 67 -7.96 13.96 -0.28
C SER A 67 -8.84 13.79 0.97
N GLU A 68 -9.38 14.91 1.46
CA GLU A 68 -10.37 14.95 2.55
C GLU A 68 -11.81 14.91 2.03
N THR A 69 -12.01 14.94 0.69
CA THR A 69 -13.35 15.02 0.08
C THR A 69 -13.62 13.98 -1.00
N GLU A 70 -12.59 13.38 -1.58
CA GLU A 70 -12.70 12.40 -2.67
C GLU A 70 -12.20 11.03 -2.22
N ASN A 71 -12.69 9.96 -2.86
CA ASN A 71 -12.20 8.61 -2.62
C ASN A 71 -10.86 8.35 -3.33
N ALA A 72 -10.14 7.32 -2.90
CA ALA A 72 -8.94 6.85 -3.57
C ALA A 72 -8.83 5.32 -3.53
N LYS A 73 -8.18 4.72 -4.53
CA LYS A 73 -8.00 3.26 -4.62
C LYS A 73 -6.63 2.89 -5.14
N ILE A 74 -6.11 1.79 -4.59
CA ILE A 74 -4.86 1.17 -5.01
C ILE A 74 -5.16 -0.27 -5.44
N LEU A 75 -4.60 -0.70 -6.56
CA LEU A 75 -4.43 -2.11 -6.85
C LEU A 75 -3.02 -2.54 -6.42
N ALA A 76 -2.95 -3.38 -5.39
CA ALA A 76 -1.71 -3.98 -4.92
C ALA A 76 -1.60 -5.41 -5.45
N VAL A 77 -0.55 -5.68 -6.23
CA VAL A 77 -0.23 -7.01 -6.74
C VAL A 77 0.92 -7.59 -5.95
N PHE A 78 0.67 -8.72 -5.29
CA PHE A 78 1.62 -9.44 -4.47
C PHE A 78 2.22 -10.60 -5.25
N VAL A 79 3.55 -10.63 -5.34
CA VAL A 79 4.33 -11.84 -5.62
C VAL A 79 4.83 -12.35 -4.28
N VAL A 80 4.27 -13.47 -3.83
CA VAL A 80 4.43 -14.00 -2.48
C VAL A 80 4.34 -15.53 -2.54
N ASP A 81 5.06 -16.19 -1.64
CA ASP A 81 5.02 -17.64 -1.45
C ASP A 81 3.60 -18.11 -1.12
N THR A 82 3.20 -19.24 -1.69
CA THR A 82 1.80 -19.69 -1.63
C THR A 82 1.36 -20.13 -0.23
N GLU A 83 2.32 -20.52 0.61
CA GLU A 83 2.09 -20.92 1.99
C GLU A 83 1.90 -19.72 2.94
N GLU A 84 2.35 -18.52 2.55
CA GLU A 84 2.13 -17.30 3.33
C GLU A 84 0.74 -16.72 3.01
N THR A 85 -0.20 -16.93 3.94
CA THR A 85 -1.61 -16.52 3.76
C THR A 85 -1.95 -15.19 4.43
N GLU A 86 -1.19 -14.77 5.45
CA GLU A 86 -1.29 -13.45 6.06
C GLU A 86 -0.43 -12.44 5.29
N LEU A 87 -1.07 -11.58 4.48
CA LEU A 87 -0.36 -10.66 3.58
C LEU A 87 0.11 -9.36 4.24
N THR A 88 -0.51 -8.98 5.35
CA THR A 88 -0.27 -7.73 6.06
C THR A 88 -0.24 -8.00 7.57
N ILE A 89 0.79 -7.50 8.24
CA ILE A 89 1.02 -7.64 9.67
C ILE A 89 1.08 -6.22 10.25
N PRO A 90 0.01 -5.72 10.89
CA PRO A 90 -0.01 -4.41 11.52
C PRO A 90 1.07 -4.26 12.58
N ASP A 91 1.56 -3.02 12.74
CA ASP A 91 2.41 -2.66 13.86
C ASP A 91 1.65 -2.83 15.19
N LYS A 92 2.41 -3.02 16.27
CA LYS A 92 1.88 -3.19 17.63
C LYS A 92 1.39 -1.89 18.26
#